data_AF-A0AAV8H3J0-F1
#
_entry.id   AF-A0AAV8H3J0-F1
#
_cell.length_a   1.000
_cell.length_b   1.000
_cell.length_c   1.000
_cell.angle_alpha   90.00
_cell.angle_beta   90.00
_cell.angle_gamma   90.00
#
_symmetry.space_group_name_H-M   'P 1'
#
loop_
_entity.id
_entity.type
_entity.pdbx_description
1 polymer ?
#
loop_
_entity_poly.entity_id
_entity_poly.type
_entity_poly.pdbx_seq_one_letter_code
_entity_poly.pdbx_strand_id
1 'polypeptide(L)'
;MSALTMSRKRDASAFLGDPDRLISKRVRREAHLFQTTPPPPPPPTSLFSPSAPVSPSVNPEVEDNFPADGEQWAEAFVKEMAKAFDVNDAKNRAFRMLEVFEKSAKENNVAEAMEAFQVEHSKLKEQMKSLLHENGILKKAVAIQHERLKEYDDKVKELDELKQTLPQYQEKIRTLELDNYALAMHLKRSQENSPIQGHFNRDVF
;
A
#
# COMPACT_ATOMS: atom_id res chain seq x y z
N MET A 1 26.69 53.81 -34.99
CA MET A 1 27.19 53.22 -33.74
C MET A 1 26.15 52.22 -33.26
N SER A 2 26.58 50.97 -33.14
CA SER A 2 25.81 49.80 -32.75
C SER A 2 25.40 49.82 -31.28
N ALA A 3 24.23 49.27 -30.95
CA ALA A 3 24.03 48.54 -29.70
C ALA A 3 22.81 47.60 -29.84
N LEU A 4 23.15 46.35 -30.12
CA LEU A 4 22.30 45.18 -30.14
C LEU A 4 21.96 44.78 -28.69
N THR A 5 20.69 44.68 -28.31
CA THR A 5 20.29 44.04 -27.04
C THR A 5 19.45 42.80 -27.35
N MET A 6 20.14 41.65 -27.35
CA MET A 6 19.55 40.31 -27.40
C MET A 6 19.05 39.86 -26.03
N SER A 7 17.87 39.22 -26.05
CA SER A 7 17.58 37.90 -25.51
C SER A 7 18.01 37.54 -24.08
N ARG A 8 17.00 37.28 -23.22
CA ARG A 8 17.03 36.19 -22.22
C ARG A 8 15.62 35.86 -21.75
N LYS A 9 14.83 35.17 -22.59
CA LYS A 9 13.74 34.33 -22.09
C LYS A 9 14.39 33.11 -21.45
N ARG A 10 14.22 32.95 -20.14
CA ARG A 10 14.61 31.74 -19.42
C ARG A 10 13.54 30.69 -19.70
N ASP A 11 13.88 29.71 -20.52
CA ASP A 11 13.06 28.52 -20.71
C ASP A 11 13.02 27.71 -19.41
N ALA A 12 11.88 27.78 -18.72
CA ALA A 12 11.59 26.99 -17.51
C ALA A 12 11.09 25.56 -17.83
N SER A 13 11.37 25.05 -19.04
CA SER A 13 10.88 23.76 -19.51
C SER A 13 11.89 22.61 -19.35
N ALA A 14 13.12 22.86 -18.92
CA ALA A 14 14.19 21.86 -18.88
C ALA A 14 14.31 21.06 -17.56
N PHE A 15 13.44 21.28 -16.57
CA PHE A 15 13.60 20.68 -15.23
C PHE A 15 12.55 19.64 -14.83
N LEU A 16 11.56 19.35 -15.68
CA LEU A 16 10.66 18.22 -15.47
C LEU A 16 11.23 17.00 -16.20
N GLY A 17 12.15 16.33 -15.53
CA GLY A 17 12.60 15.00 -15.93
C GLY A 17 11.39 14.07 -16.06
N ASP A 18 11.34 13.37 -17.19
CA ASP A 18 10.38 12.34 -17.56
C ASP A 18 9.76 11.59 -16.35
N PRO A 19 8.43 11.71 -16.11
CA PRO A 19 7.77 11.15 -14.93
C PRO A 19 7.95 9.63 -14.83
N ASP A 20 8.06 8.92 -15.94
CA ASP A 20 8.31 7.47 -15.97
C ASP A 20 9.69 7.09 -15.44
N ARG A 21 10.68 7.97 -15.62
CA ARG A 21 12.03 7.80 -15.09
C ARG A 21 12.07 8.03 -13.58
N LEU A 22 11.20 8.89 -13.05
CA LEU A 22 11.07 9.14 -11.60
C LEU A 22 10.34 7.98 -10.90
N ILE A 23 9.31 7.41 -11.53
CA ILE A 23 8.61 6.22 -11.03
C ILE A 23 9.55 5.02 -11.01
N SER A 24 10.32 4.79 -12.08
CA SER A 24 11.31 3.70 -12.16
C SER A 24 12.40 3.81 -11.09
N LYS A 25 12.90 5.03 -10.83
CA LYS A 25 13.89 5.27 -9.76
C LYS A 25 13.30 5.07 -8.37
N ARG A 26 12.00 5.35 -8.16
CA ARG A 26 11.32 5.17 -6.88
C ARG A 26 11.03 3.70 -6.59
N VAL A 27 10.52 2.96 -7.57
CA VAL A 27 10.28 1.51 -7.46
C VAL A 27 11.59 0.74 -7.18
N ARG A 28 12.71 1.14 -7.79
CA ARG A 28 14.02 0.52 -7.54
C ARG A 28 14.58 0.81 -6.14
N ARG A 29 14.30 2.00 -5.57
CA ARG A 29 14.71 2.32 -4.19
C ARG A 29 13.88 1.57 -3.16
N GLU A 30 12.61 1.33 -3.42
CA GLU A 30 11.76 0.53 -2.52
C GLU A 30 12.13 -0.97 -2.55
N ALA A 31 12.56 -1.51 -3.69
CA ALA A 31 13.03 -2.90 -3.80
C ALA A 31 14.26 -3.22 -2.92
N HIS A 32 15.13 -2.24 -2.66
CA HIS A 32 16.30 -2.42 -1.79
C HIS A 32 15.97 -2.34 -0.30
N LEU A 33 14.83 -1.75 0.09
CA LEU A 33 14.44 -1.60 1.49
C LEU A 33 13.76 -2.86 2.07
N PHE A 34 13.31 -3.77 1.21
CA PHE A 34 12.65 -5.02 1.59
C PHE A 34 13.53 -6.28 1.52
N GLN A 35 14.82 -6.13 1.18
CA GLN A 35 15.71 -7.28 1.02
C GLN A 35 17.08 -7.06 1.67
N THR A 36 17.13 -6.82 2.99
CA THR A 36 18.28 -7.18 3.84
C THR A 36 17.83 -7.36 5.29
N THR A 37 17.26 -8.52 5.64
CA THR A 37 17.33 -9.00 7.03
C THR A 37 18.32 -10.17 7.03
N PRO A 38 19.44 -10.11 7.76
CA PRO A 38 20.36 -11.24 7.86
C PRO A 38 19.63 -12.45 8.47
N PRO A 39 19.99 -13.69 8.08
CA PRO A 39 19.40 -14.89 8.67
C PRO A 39 19.73 -14.96 10.18
N PRO A 40 18.82 -15.50 11.01
CA PRO A 40 19.06 -15.62 12.45
C PRO A 40 20.23 -16.58 12.73
N PRO A 41 21.06 -16.30 13.76
CA PRO A 41 22.14 -17.20 14.15
C PRO A 41 21.59 -18.55 14.66
N PRO A 42 22.32 -19.66 14.46
CA PRO A 42 21.91 -20.96 14.99
C PRO A 42 21.91 -20.96 16.53
N PRO A 43 21.02 -21.73 17.17
CA PRO A 43 20.95 -21.80 18.63
C PRO A 43 22.22 -22.45 19.22
N PRO A 44 22.65 -22.07 20.43
CA PRO A 44 23.82 -22.65 21.08
C PRO A 44 23.59 -24.14 21.35
N THR A 45 24.55 -24.96 20.92
CA THR A 45 24.61 -26.40 21.21
C THR A 45 24.84 -26.59 22.71
N SER A 46 23.81 -27.00 23.44
CA SER A 46 23.94 -27.44 24.83
C SER A 46 24.77 -28.71 24.90
N LEU A 47 26.02 -28.58 25.35
CA LEU A 47 26.82 -29.71 25.82
C LEU A 47 26.29 -30.15 27.18
N PHE A 48 25.49 -31.22 27.17
CA PHE A 48 25.14 -31.96 28.37
C PHE A 48 26.39 -32.71 28.88
N SER A 49 26.86 -32.37 30.08
CA SER A 49 27.64 -33.29 30.94
C SER A 49 26.76 -33.67 32.13
N PRO A 50 26.59 -34.97 32.46
CA PRO A 50 25.90 -35.40 33.66
C PRO A 50 26.91 -35.66 34.79
N SER A 51 26.66 -35.13 35.98
CA SER A 51 27.22 -35.68 37.21
C SER A 51 26.29 -35.48 38.40
N ALA A 52 25.67 -36.60 38.79
CA ALA A 52 25.40 -37.17 40.13
C ALA A 52 24.82 -36.33 41.30
N PRO A 53 24.17 -37.01 42.27
CA PRO A 53 23.05 -36.48 43.04
C PRO A 53 23.44 -36.03 44.45
N VAL A 54 22.76 -35.02 45.00
CA VAL A 54 22.69 -34.77 46.44
C VAL A 54 21.31 -34.22 46.82
N SER A 55 20.50 -35.05 47.49
CA SER A 55 19.30 -34.67 48.26
C SER A 55 19.71 -34.08 49.62
N PRO A 56 18.76 -33.70 50.50
CA PRO A 56 17.66 -32.74 50.34
C PRO A 56 17.82 -31.61 51.39
N SER A 57 17.52 -30.36 51.03
CA SER A 57 17.41 -29.29 52.05
C SER A 57 16.01 -28.71 51.99
N VAL A 58 15.19 -29.20 52.92
CA VAL A 58 13.92 -28.61 53.34
C VAL A 58 14.20 -27.20 53.84
N ASN A 59 13.65 -26.19 53.16
CA ASN A 59 13.32 -24.92 53.77
C ASN A 59 11.89 -24.56 53.35
N PRO A 60 11.05 -24.14 54.31
CA PRO A 60 9.63 -23.98 54.08
C PRO A 60 9.39 -22.81 53.14
N GLU A 61 8.70 -23.11 52.03
CA GLU A 61 8.00 -22.14 51.20
C GLU A 61 7.09 -21.31 52.10
N VAL A 62 7.51 -20.08 52.38
CA VAL A 62 6.57 -19.01 52.69
C VAL A 62 5.99 -18.66 51.32
N GLU A 63 4.76 -19.07 51.06
CA GLU A 63 4.04 -18.54 49.91
C GLU A 63 3.96 -17.02 50.06
N ASP A 64 4.78 -16.32 49.28
CA ASP A 64 4.80 -14.87 49.11
C ASP A 64 3.54 -14.43 48.36
N ASN A 65 2.37 -14.62 48.97
CA ASN A 65 1.17 -13.89 48.58
C ASN A 65 1.33 -12.47 49.13
N PHE A 66 2.07 -11.63 48.40
CA PHE A 66 2.22 -10.23 48.75
C PHE A 66 0.84 -9.56 48.75
N PRO A 67 0.56 -8.69 49.75
CA PRO A 67 -0.69 -7.97 49.80
C PRO A 67 -0.94 -7.21 48.48
N ALA A 68 -2.14 -7.35 47.92
CA ALA A 68 -2.45 -6.80 46.61
C ALA A 68 -2.88 -5.32 46.66
N ASP A 69 -3.36 -4.86 47.82
CA ASP A 69 -3.92 -3.52 48.01
C ASP A 69 -3.41 -2.88 49.30
N GLY A 70 -3.49 -1.55 49.38
CA GLY A 70 -3.00 -0.74 50.49
C GLY A 70 -3.62 -1.12 51.84
N GLU A 71 -4.88 -1.56 51.86
CA GLU A 71 -5.55 -2.05 53.06
C GLU A 71 -4.90 -3.33 53.61
N GLN A 72 -4.61 -4.30 52.73
CA GLN A 72 -3.95 -5.55 53.10
C GLN A 72 -2.49 -5.31 53.54
N TRP A 73 -1.80 -4.34 52.92
CA TRP A 73 -0.47 -3.90 53.38
C TRP A 73 -0.54 -3.26 54.77
N ALA A 74 -1.53 -2.42 55.04
CA ALA A 74 -1.71 -1.80 56.36
C ALA A 74 -2.00 -2.85 57.44
N GLU A 75 -2.85 -3.84 57.16
CA GLU A 75 -3.13 -4.95 58.07
C GLU A 75 -1.89 -5.81 58.34
N ALA A 76 -1.13 -6.18 57.29
CA ALA A 76 0.10 -6.94 57.41
C ALA A 76 1.16 -6.18 58.23
N PHE A 77 1.27 -4.86 58.00
CA PHE A 77 2.19 -3.99 58.72
C PHE A 77 1.86 -3.89 60.21
N VAL A 78 0.59 -3.62 60.54
CA VAL A 78 0.13 -3.55 61.94
C VAL A 78 0.29 -4.90 62.64
N LYS A 79 -0.04 -6.00 61.96
CA LYS A 79 0.12 -7.36 62.47
C LYS A 79 1.58 -7.72 62.76
N GLU A 80 2.52 -7.30 61.93
CA GLU A 80 3.95 -7.53 62.17
C GLU A 80 4.52 -6.65 63.28
N MET A 81 4.10 -5.38 63.39
CA MET A 81 4.51 -4.52 64.50
C MET A 81 3.94 -4.97 65.84
N ALA A 82 2.71 -5.51 65.87
CA ALA A 82 2.07 -6.01 67.09
C ALA A 82 2.83 -7.19 67.73
N LYS A 83 3.69 -7.87 66.98
CA LYS A 83 4.56 -8.95 67.46
C LYS A 83 5.91 -8.46 68.03
N ALA A 84 6.19 -7.16 67.96
CA ALA A 84 7.45 -6.61 68.41
C ALA A 84 7.61 -6.66 69.94
N PHE A 85 8.82 -6.98 70.39
CA PHE A 85 9.13 -7.03 71.83
C PHE A 85 9.44 -5.65 72.42
N ASP A 86 10.04 -4.77 71.61
CA ASP A 86 10.35 -3.39 71.99
C ASP A 86 10.25 -2.44 70.79
N VAL A 87 10.41 -1.13 71.05
CA VAL A 87 10.30 -0.09 70.02
C VAL A 87 11.39 -0.20 68.95
N ASN A 88 12.58 -0.72 69.29
CA ASN A 88 13.67 -0.87 68.33
C ASN A 88 13.44 -2.07 67.40
N ASP A 89 12.90 -3.18 67.93
CA ASP A 89 12.43 -4.33 67.16
C ASP A 89 11.26 -3.93 66.24
N ALA A 90 10.30 -3.15 66.74
CA ALA A 90 9.20 -2.62 65.92
C ALA A 90 9.72 -1.77 64.74
N LYS A 91 10.74 -0.92 64.97
CA LYS A 91 11.38 -0.12 63.91
C LYS A 91 12.10 -0.98 62.88
N ASN A 92 12.83 -2.01 63.31
CA ASN A 92 13.51 -2.93 62.40
C ASN A 92 12.51 -3.72 61.55
N ARG A 93 11.39 -4.16 62.14
CA ARG A 93 10.29 -4.83 61.42
C ARG A 93 9.62 -3.90 60.42
N ALA A 94 9.32 -2.66 60.83
CA ALA A 94 8.75 -1.63 59.95
C ALA A 94 9.67 -1.35 58.76
N PHE A 95 10.98 -1.21 58.99
CA PHE A 95 11.95 -0.98 57.92
C PHE A 95 11.96 -2.13 56.89
N ARG A 96 11.99 -3.39 57.36
CA ARG A 96 11.93 -4.56 56.48
C ARG A 96 10.63 -4.61 55.68
N MET A 97 9.49 -4.35 56.32
CA MET A 97 8.20 -4.36 55.65
C MET A 97 8.10 -3.27 54.58
N LEU A 98 8.62 -2.07 54.85
CA LEU A 98 8.67 -0.98 53.87
C LEU A 98 9.61 -1.31 52.70
N GLU A 99 10.72 -1.99 52.95
CA GLU A 99 11.64 -2.41 51.88
C GLU A 99 11.01 -3.45 50.95
N VAL A 100 10.23 -4.39 51.51
CA VAL A 100 9.46 -5.37 50.74
C VAL A 100 8.33 -4.68 49.97
N PHE A 101 7.61 -3.74 50.60
CA PHE A 101 6.59 -2.92 49.93
C PHE A 101 7.18 -2.14 48.76
N GLU A 102 8.34 -1.50 48.93
CA GLU A 102 9.00 -0.74 47.86
C GLU A 102 9.38 -1.63 46.67
N LYS A 103 9.87 -2.85 46.93
CA LYS A 103 10.19 -3.84 45.89
C LYS A 103 8.92 -4.26 45.14
N SER A 104 7.87 -4.64 45.86
CA SER A 104 6.57 -5.01 45.27
C SER A 104 5.96 -3.86 44.47
N ALA A 105 6.00 -2.62 44.98
CA ALA A 105 5.49 -1.45 44.28
C ALA A 105 6.28 -1.16 42.98
N LYS A 106 7.60 -1.32 42.99
CA LYS A 106 8.42 -1.18 41.78
C LYS A 106 8.08 -2.24 40.74
N GLU A 107 7.95 -3.49 41.16
CA GLU A 107 7.60 -4.60 40.27
C GLU A 107 6.22 -4.42 39.65
N ASN A 108 5.22 -4.02 40.45
CA ASN A 108 3.87 -3.74 39.96
C ASN A 108 3.86 -2.57 38.96
N ASN A 109 4.56 -1.47 39.25
CA ASN A 109 4.67 -0.34 38.32
C ASN A 109 5.36 -0.73 37.00
N VAL A 110 6.39 -1.59 37.05
CA VAL A 110 7.06 -2.09 35.85
C VAL A 110 6.15 -3.02 35.06
N ALA A 111 5.40 -3.90 35.74
CA ALA A 111 4.43 -4.78 35.10
C ALA A 111 3.31 -4.00 34.41
N GLU A 112 2.75 -2.98 35.09
CA GLU A 112 1.73 -2.09 34.54
C GLU A 112 2.25 -1.31 33.32
N ALA A 113 3.46 -0.76 33.41
CA ALA A 113 4.08 -0.06 32.28
C ALA A 113 4.34 -1.00 31.09
N MET A 114 4.75 -2.24 31.35
CA MET A 114 4.97 -3.25 30.32
C MET A 114 3.65 -3.68 29.66
N GLU A 115 2.58 -3.87 30.43
CA GLU A 115 1.25 -4.18 29.91
C GLU A 115 0.72 -3.04 29.05
N ALA A 116 0.77 -1.80 29.54
CA ALA A 116 0.36 -0.61 28.80
C ALA A 116 1.12 -0.50 27.47
N PHE A 117 2.45 -0.67 27.51
CA PHE A 117 3.28 -0.68 26.31
C PHE A 117 2.88 -1.80 25.33
N GLN A 118 2.61 -3.01 25.83
CA GLN A 118 2.21 -4.15 25.00
C GLN A 118 0.86 -3.93 24.32
N VAL A 119 -0.11 -3.35 25.03
CA VAL A 119 -1.43 -2.98 24.50
C VAL A 119 -1.28 -1.93 23.41
N GLU A 120 -0.54 -0.85 23.66
CA GLU A 120 -0.30 0.21 22.68
C GLU A 120 0.43 -0.30 21.44
N HIS A 121 1.49 -1.09 21.64
CA HIS A 121 2.24 -1.70 20.54
C HIS A 121 1.35 -2.61 19.68
N SER A 122 0.47 -3.39 20.32
CA SER A 122 -0.48 -4.25 19.60
C SER A 122 -1.48 -3.43 18.78
N LYS A 123 -2.02 -2.35 19.35
CA LYS A 123 -2.92 -1.42 18.67
C LYS A 123 -2.24 -0.73 17.49
N LEU A 124 -1.02 -0.23 17.65
CA LEU A 124 -0.22 0.37 16.58
C LEU A 124 0.03 -0.62 15.44
N LYS A 125 0.34 -1.88 15.78
CA LYS A 125 0.56 -2.95 14.79
C LYS A 125 -0.72 -3.26 14.00
N GLU A 126 -1.88 -3.24 14.66
CA GLU A 126 -3.17 -3.42 14.00
C GLU A 126 -3.50 -2.25 13.05
N GLN A 127 -3.32 -1.01 13.51
CA GLN A 127 -3.48 0.18 12.67
C GLN A 127 -2.57 0.15 11.45
N MET A 128 -1.29 -0.23 11.64
CA MET A 128 -0.35 -0.37 10.53
C MET A 128 -0.82 -1.40 9.50
N LYS A 129 -1.33 -2.56 9.95
CA LYS A 129 -1.88 -3.59 9.04
C LYS A 129 -3.11 -3.08 8.27
N SER A 130 -4.01 -2.36 8.94
CA SER A 130 -5.19 -1.74 8.31
C SER A 130 -4.76 -0.72 7.24
N LEU A 131 -3.82 0.17 7.55
CA LEU A 131 -3.30 1.14 6.58
C LEU A 131 -2.61 0.47 5.38
N LEU A 132 -1.86 -0.61 5.60
CA LEU A 132 -1.26 -1.38 4.49
C LEU A 132 -2.32 -2.03 3.60
N HIS A 133 -3.39 -2.55 4.20
CA HIS A 133 -4.52 -3.12 3.45
C HIS A 133 -5.22 -2.05 2.60
N GLU A 134 -5.54 -0.90 3.19
CA GLU A 134 -6.15 0.23 2.49
C GLU A 134 -5.25 0.75 1.37
N ASN A 135 -3.94 0.87 1.61
CA ASN A 135 -2.98 1.25 0.57
C ASN A 135 -2.98 0.26 -0.60
N GLY A 136 -3.15 -1.03 -0.32
CA GLY A 136 -3.32 -2.08 -1.33
C GLY A 136 -4.60 -1.90 -2.15
N ILE A 137 -5.73 -1.60 -1.51
CA ILE A 137 -7.00 -1.30 -2.20
C ILE A 137 -6.84 -0.06 -3.09
N LEU A 138 -6.25 1.02 -2.56
CA LEU A 138 -6.04 2.26 -3.31
C LEU A 138 -5.14 2.04 -4.53
N LYS A 139 -4.04 1.28 -4.40
CA LYS A 139 -3.18 0.92 -5.54
C LYS A 139 -3.95 0.18 -6.63
N LYS A 140 -4.82 -0.77 -6.25
CA LYS A 140 -5.68 -1.48 -7.21
C LYS A 140 -6.68 -0.54 -7.88
N ALA A 141 -7.32 0.34 -7.12
CA ALA A 141 -8.27 1.32 -7.65
C ALA A 141 -7.62 2.27 -8.65
N VAL A 142 -6.41 2.78 -8.33
CA VAL A 142 -5.63 3.64 -9.23
C VAL A 142 -5.23 2.90 -10.51
N ALA A 143 -4.82 1.64 -10.42
CA ALA A 143 -4.49 0.83 -11.59
C ALA A 143 -5.70 0.65 -12.52
N ILE A 144 -6.87 0.31 -11.97
CA ILE A 144 -8.12 0.18 -12.73
C ILE A 144 -8.51 1.52 -13.37
N GLN A 145 -8.34 2.62 -12.64
CA GLN A 145 -8.66 3.95 -13.17
C GLN A 145 -7.71 4.36 -14.30
N HIS A 146 -6.44 4.03 -14.18
CA HIS A 146 -5.47 4.27 -15.25
C HIS A 146 -5.78 3.46 -16.50
N GLU A 147 -6.13 2.19 -16.36
CA GLU A 147 -6.55 1.33 -17.48
C GLU A 147 -7.78 1.90 -18.20
N ARG A 148 -8.82 2.30 -17.45
CA ARG A 148 -10.02 2.93 -18.02
C ARG A 148 -9.73 4.24 -18.74
N LEU A 149 -8.82 5.06 -18.21
CA LEU A 149 -8.42 6.30 -18.86
C LEU A 149 -7.70 6.01 -20.18
N LYS A 150 -6.81 5.01 -20.18
CA LYS A 150 -6.12 4.57 -21.40
C LYS A 150 -7.10 4.06 -22.46
N GLU A 151 -8.07 3.23 -22.08
CA GLU A 151 -9.12 2.77 -23.00
C GLU A 151 -9.93 3.93 -23.59
N TYR A 152 -10.19 4.99 -22.80
CA TYR A 152 -10.85 6.18 -23.30
C TYR A 152 -9.99 6.93 -24.32
N ASP A 153 -8.70 7.14 -24.01
CA ASP A 153 -7.77 7.79 -24.92
C ASP A 153 -7.62 7.02 -26.24
N ASP A 154 -7.61 5.69 -26.19
CA ASP A 154 -7.57 4.86 -27.40
C ASP A 154 -8.86 4.97 -28.22
N LYS A 155 -10.04 4.98 -27.59
CA LYS A 155 -11.32 5.26 -28.28
C LYS A 155 -11.37 6.64 -28.92
N VAL A 156 -10.77 7.65 -28.29
CA VAL A 156 -10.68 9.00 -28.87
C VAL A 156 -9.84 8.99 -30.15
N LYS A 157 -8.71 8.27 -30.16
CA LYS A 157 -7.90 8.11 -31.37
C LYS A 157 -8.66 7.41 -32.48
N GLU A 158 -9.33 6.29 -32.18
CA GLU A 158 -10.17 5.57 -33.16
C GLU A 158 -11.29 6.46 -33.73
N LEU A 159 -11.94 7.26 -32.87
CA LEU A 159 -12.95 8.21 -33.32
C LEU A 159 -12.38 9.28 -34.25
N ASP A 160 -11.18 9.78 -33.97
CA ASP A 160 -10.53 10.78 -34.81
C ASP A 160 -10.06 10.18 -36.15
N GLU A 161 -9.59 8.94 -36.17
CA GLU A 161 -9.32 8.19 -37.40
C GLU A 161 -10.59 8.00 -38.25
N LEU A 162 -11.70 7.64 -37.61
CA LEU A 162 -12.99 7.48 -38.31
C LEU A 162 -13.50 8.82 -38.88
N LYS A 163 -13.38 9.91 -38.11
CA LYS A 163 -13.71 11.26 -38.60
C LYS A 163 -12.87 11.66 -39.81
N GLN A 164 -11.61 11.26 -39.88
CA GLN A 164 -10.72 11.55 -41.01
C GLN A 164 -11.07 10.73 -42.26
N THR A 165 -11.50 9.48 -42.10
CA THR A 165 -11.83 8.58 -43.23
C THR A 165 -13.25 8.75 -43.75
N LEU A 166 -14.20 9.17 -42.92
CA LEU A 166 -15.58 9.47 -43.32
C LEU A 166 -15.71 10.41 -44.56
N PRO A 167 -15.02 11.57 -44.63
CA PRO A 167 -15.11 12.44 -45.81
C PRO A 167 -14.53 11.80 -47.06
N GLN A 168 -13.54 10.92 -46.93
CA GLN A 168 -12.96 10.20 -48.08
C GLN A 168 -14.01 9.26 -48.70
N TYR A 169 -14.78 8.55 -47.88
CA TYR A 169 -15.88 7.71 -48.35
C TYR A 169 -17.04 8.53 -48.92
N GLN A 170 -17.38 9.67 -48.31
CA GLN A 170 -18.40 10.57 -48.82
C GLN A 170 -18.04 11.09 -50.23
N GLU A 171 -16.79 11.49 -50.45
CA GLU A 171 -16.34 11.98 -51.76
C GLU A 171 -16.31 10.87 -52.82
N LYS A 172 -15.93 9.65 -52.43
CA LYS A 172 -15.98 8.49 -53.31
C LYS A 172 -17.40 8.18 -53.77
N ILE A 173 -18.40 8.28 -52.89
CA ILE A 173 -19.81 8.12 -53.24
C ILE A 173 -20.24 9.21 -54.22
N ARG A 174 -19.93 10.47 -53.93
CA ARG A 174 -20.25 11.61 -54.82
C ARG A 174 -19.69 11.40 -56.23
N THR A 175 -18.45 10.95 -56.33
CA THR A 175 -17.79 10.70 -57.63
C THR A 175 -18.51 9.58 -58.40
N LEU A 176 -18.81 8.45 -57.74
CA LEU A 176 -19.52 7.34 -58.36
C LEU A 176 -20.93 7.71 -58.81
N GLU A 177 -21.63 8.56 -58.05
CA GLU A 177 -22.95 9.09 -58.44
C GLU A 177 -22.86 9.94 -59.71
N LEU A 178 -21.86 10.83 -59.81
CA LEU A 178 -21.60 11.64 -60.99
C LEU A 178 -21.25 10.78 -62.22
N ASP A 179 -20.39 9.78 -62.05
CA ASP A 179 -19.99 8.86 -63.12
C ASP A 179 -21.18 8.05 -63.64
N ASN A 180 -22.01 7.54 -62.73
CA ASN A 180 -23.20 6.78 -63.09
C ASN A 180 -24.21 7.66 -63.84
N TYR A 181 -24.41 8.91 -63.39
CA TYR A 181 -25.25 9.87 -64.10
C TYR A 181 -24.73 10.16 -65.51
N ALA A 182 -23.42 10.39 -65.66
CA ALA A 182 -22.80 10.63 -66.96
C ALA A 182 -23.00 9.43 -67.90
N LEU A 183 -22.75 8.21 -67.41
CA LEU A 183 -22.96 6.97 -68.16
C LEU A 183 -24.43 6.79 -68.58
N ALA A 184 -25.38 7.03 -67.68
CA ALA A 184 -26.81 6.95 -67.97
C ALA A 184 -27.21 7.95 -69.08
N MET A 185 -26.69 9.18 -69.03
CA MET A 185 -26.91 10.20 -70.06
C MET A 185 -26.31 9.81 -71.41
N HIS A 186 -25.09 9.24 -71.43
CA HIS A 186 -24.46 8.74 -72.65
C HIS A 186 -25.23 7.57 -73.25
N LEU A 187 -25.70 6.62 -72.43
CA LEU A 187 -26.52 5.49 -72.89
C LEU A 187 -27.82 5.96 -73.54
N LYS A 188 -28.53 6.90 -72.90
CA LYS A 188 -29.76 7.48 -73.45
C LYS A 188 -29.51 8.15 -74.80
N ARG A 189 -28.46 8.97 -74.91
CA ARG A 189 -28.10 9.63 -76.16
C ARG A 189 -27.70 8.65 -77.27
N SER A 190 -26.98 7.57 -76.95
CA SER A 190 -26.63 6.52 -77.92
C SER A 190 -27.86 5.75 -78.40
N GLN A 191 -28.85 5.52 -77.53
CA GLN A 191 -30.12 4.91 -77.94
C GLN A 191 -30.95 5.82 -78.84
N GLU A 192 -30.99 7.13 -78.54
CA GLU A 192 -31.71 8.13 -79.34
C GLU A 192 -31.05 8.39 -80.71
N ASN A 193 -29.70 8.32 -80.78
CA ASN A 193 -28.93 8.57 -82.00
C ASN A 193 -28.62 7.29 -82.80
N SER A 194 -29.08 6.12 -82.37
CA SER A 194 -28.96 4.89 -83.15
C SER A 194 -30.06 4.85 -84.22
N PRO A 195 -29.75 4.80 -85.53
CA PRO A 195 -30.76 4.73 -86.60
C PRO A 195 -31.46 3.36 -86.70
N ILE A 196 -31.41 2.55 -85.63
CA ILE A 196 -31.94 1.17 -85.57
C ILE A 196 -32.92 1.06 -84.39
N GLN A 197 -33.88 1.98 -84.29
CA GLN A 197 -35.13 1.72 -83.58
C GLN A 197 -36.15 1.26 -84.61
N GLY A 198 -36.16 -0.05 -84.92
CA GLY A 198 -37.20 -0.60 -85.79
C GLY A 198 -37.03 -2.02 -86.33
N HIS A 199 -35.89 -2.70 -86.15
CA HIS A 199 -35.80 -4.07 -86.67
C HIS A 199 -34.87 -4.97 -85.83
N PHE A 200 -35.43 -5.52 -84.75
CA PHE A 200 -34.93 -6.77 -84.22
C PHE A 200 -35.44 -7.90 -85.12
N ASN A 201 -34.54 -8.60 -85.80
CA ASN A 201 -34.88 -9.84 -86.51
C ASN A 201 -35.36 -10.88 -85.48
N ARG A 202 -36.58 -11.39 -85.67
CA ARG A 202 -37.26 -12.28 -84.72
C ARG A 202 -36.91 -13.77 -84.89
N ASP A 203 -36.03 -14.11 -85.82
CA ASP A 203 -35.65 -15.50 -86.11
C ASP A 203 -34.13 -15.68 -86.08
N VAL A 204 -33.54 -15.66 -84.89
CA VAL A 204 -32.27 -16.32 -84.65
C VAL A 204 -32.41 -17.10 -83.33
N PHE A 205 -32.50 -18.42 -83.48
CA PHE A 205 -32.52 -19.42 -82.41
C PHE A 205 -31.14 -19.57 -81.77
#